data_AF-A0A7C2CDP6-F1
#
_entry.id   AF-A0A7C2CDP6-F1
#
_cell.length_a   1.000
_cell.length_b   1.000
_cell.length_c   1.000
_cell.angle_alpha   90.00
_cell.angle_beta   90.00
_cell.angle_gamma   90.00
#
_symmetry.space_group_name_H-M   'P 1'
#
loop_
_entity.id
_entity.type
_entity.pdbx_description
1 polymer ?
#
loop_
_entity_poly.entity_id
_entity_poly.type
_entity_poly.pdbx_seq_one_letter_code
_entity_poly.pdbx_strand_id
1 'polypeptide(L)'
;MKCARLQKLLLPYLENELSPKKKKLVEAHLRTCRNCSRELESLKKVSLLLASLPEFEIRPALQARLYSLPAQFEIERRPRWHLLDFFLKPSAQPIIATVCIFLIFISFFFYHPDGRYLSQSFKEKVSLFFGRIEKTVSRVEGLPGYMPLVRKNIIDSLKHIVQTRAEMPEKI
;
A
#
# COMPACT_ATOMS: atom_id res chain seq x y z
N MET A 1 23.06 -21.50 -15.81
CA MET A 1 21.87 -20.61 -15.83
C MET A 1 20.62 -21.47 -16.00
N LYS A 2 19.47 -21.10 -15.41
CA LYS A 2 18.21 -21.84 -15.54
C LYS A 2 17.43 -21.36 -16.78
N CYS A 3 16.75 -22.26 -17.50
CA CYS A 3 16.00 -21.94 -18.73
C CYS A 3 14.97 -20.82 -18.53
N ALA A 4 14.22 -20.84 -17.42
CA ALA A 4 13.23 -19.80 -17.10
C ALA A 4 13.82 -18.39 -16.98
N ARG A 5 15.10 -18.28 -16.58
CA ARG A 5 15.80 -16.98 -16.56
C ARG A 5 16.27 -16.59 -17.95
N LEU A 6 16.53 -17.54 -18.84
CA LEU A 6 17.03 -17.28 -20.19
C LEU A 6 15.92 -16.80 -21.10
N GLN A 7 14.73 -17.37 -21.00
CA GLN A 7 13.54 -16.92 -21.73
C GLN A 7 13.31 -15.41 -21.58
N LYS A 8 13.48 -14.87 -20.36
CA LYS A 8 13.37 -13.42 -20.09
C LYS A 8 14.47 -12.57 -20.71
N LEU A 9 15.60 -13.18 -21.08
CA LEU A 9 16.76 -12.51 -21.69
C LEU A 9 16.83 -12.72 -23.21
N LEU A 10 15.98 -13.56 -23.81
CA LEU A 10 16.01 -13.84 -25.25
C LEU A 10 15.68 -12.62 -26.10
N LEU A 11 14.63 -11.86 -25.75
CA LEU A 11 14.26 -10.64 -26.48
C LEU A 11 15.36 -9.56 -26.38
N PRO A 12 15.82 -9.16 -25.18
CA PRO A 12 16.93 -8.21 -25.05
C PRO A 12 18.24 -8.71 -25.71
N TYR A 13 18.44 -10.03 -25.82
CA TYR A 13 19.57 -10.60 -26.55
C TYR A 13 19.44 -10.38 -28.06
N LEU A 14 18.25 -10.55 -28.63
CA LEU A 14 17.98 -10.31 -30.05
C LEU A 14 18.14 -8.84 -30.43
N GLU A 15 17.71 -7.93 -29.54
CA GLU A 15 17.81 -6.48 -29.73
C GLU A 15 19.19 -5.91 -29.36
N ASN A 16 20.15 -6.76 -28.99
CA ASN A 16 21.49 -6.37 -28.53
C ASN A 16 21.51 -5.41 -27.33
N GLU A 17 20.49 -5.43 -26.49
CA GLU A 17 20.37 -4.59 -25.28
C GLU A 17 21.04 -5.19 -24.03
N LEU A 18 21.59 -6.40 -24.15
CA LEU A 18 22.27 -7.05 -23.03
C LEU A 18 23.70 -6.55 -22.83
N SER A 19 24.06 -6.34 -21.57
CA SER A 19 25.46 -6.11 -21.19
C SER A 19 26.37 -7.29 -21.61
N PRO A 20 27.66 -7.05 -21.91
CA PRO A 20 28.55 -8.08 -22.44
C PRO A 20 28.71 -9.28 -21.50
N LYS A 21 28.64 -9.07 -20.18
CA LYS A 21 28.65 -10.15 -19.18
C LYS A 21 27.41 -11.05 -19.32
N LYS A 22 26.21 -10.46 -19.47
CA LYS A 22 24.97 -11.22 -19.64
C LYS A 22 24.93 -11.93 -20.99
N LYS A 23 25.43 -11.29 -22.05
CA LYS A 23 25.51 -11.88 -23.39
C LYS A 23 26.32 -13.18 -23.40
N LYS A 24 27.51 -13.19 -22.78
CA LYS A 24 28.33 -14.41 -22.62
C LYS A 24 27.60 -15.54 -21.89
N LEU A 25 26.85 -15.22 -20.83
CA LEU A 25 26.08 -16.22 -20.07
C LEU A 25 24.94 -16.83 -20.91
N VAL A 26 24.27 -16.01 -21.71
CA VAL A 26 23.23 -16.47 -22.64
C VAL A 26 23.84 -17.38 -23.70
N GLU A 27 24.93 -16.98 -24.33
CA GLU A 27 25.64 -17.78 -25.36
C GLU A 27 26.13 -19.13 -24.81
N ALA A 28 26.70 -19.15 -23.61
CA ALA A 28 27.13 -20.38 -22.97
C ALA A 28 25.95 -21.35 -22.71
N HIS A 29 24.79 -20.83 -22.35
CA HIS A 29 23.60 -21.66 -22.15
C HIS A 29 23.00 -22.15 -23.46
N LEU A 30 22.95 -21.31 -24.50
CA LEU A 30 22.45 -21.69 -25.83
C LEU A 30 23.27 -22.82 -26.46
N ARG A 31 24.59 -22.87 -26.19
CA ARG A 31 25.47 -23.98 -26.62
C ARG A 31 25.14 -25.32 -25.96
N THR A 32 24.54 -25.30 -24.77
CA THR A 32 24.30 -26.50 -23.96
C THR A 32 22.84 -26.93 -23.92
N CYS A 33 21.89 -26.00 -24.11
CA CYS A 33 20.46 -26.27 -24.05
C CYS A 33 19.78 -26.16 -25.42
N ARG A 34 19.44 -27.32 -26.01
CA ARG A 34 18.72 -27.40 -27.30
C ARG A 34 17.35 -26.73 -27.27
N ASN A 35 16.60 -26.85 -26.16
CA ASN A 35 15.26 -26.25 -26.06
C ASN A 35 15.33 -24.72 -26.17
N CYS A 36 16.24 -24.10 -25.43
CA CYS A 36 16.41 -22.64 -25.49
C CYS A 36 16.96 -22.17 -26.85
N SER A 37 17.81 -22.95 -27.51
CA SER A 37 18.27 -22.64 -28.88
C SER A 37 17.10 -22.66 -29.87
N ARG A 38 16.21 -23.66 -29.77
CA ARG A 38 15.02 -23.75 -30.63
C ARG A 38 14.07 -22.58 -30.41
N GLU A 39 13.87 -22.18 -29.16
CA GLU A 39 13.07 -20.98 -28.83
C GLU A 39 13.67 -19.72 -29.47
N LEU A 40 14.99 -19.52 -29.36
CA LEU A 40 15.68 -18.40 -30.00
C LEU A 40 15.51 -18.40 -31.53
N GLU A 41 15.63 -19.56 -32.17
CA GLU A 41 15.40 -19.69 -33.61
C GLU A 41 13.96 -19.35 -34.00
N SER A 42 12.97 -19.76 -33.21
CA SER A 42 11.57 -19.41 -33.47
C SER A 42 11.34 -17.90 -33.40
N LEU A 43 11.94 -17.22 -32.41
CA LEU A 43 11.87 -15.76 -32.28
C LEU A 43 12.56 -15.05 -33.46
N LYS A 44 13.70 -15.56 -33.93
CA LYS A 44 14.38 -15.03 -35.13
C LYS A 44 13.52 -15.14 -36.38
N LYS A 45 12.81 -16.27 -36.55
CA LYS A 45 11.88 -16.44 -37.70
C LYS A 45 10.75 -15.42 -37.65
N VAL A 46 10.15 -15.20 -36.48
CA VAL A 46 9.10 -14.18 -36.30
C VAL A 46 9.64 -12.79 -36.64
N SER A 47 10.84 -12.44 -36.16
CA SER A 47 11.49 -11.16 -36.47
C SER A 47 11.72 -10.96 -37.98
N LEU A 48 12.16 -12.01 -38.69
CA LEU A 48 12.32 -11.95 -40.15
C LEU A 48 10.99 -11.78 -40.88
N LEU A 49 9.93 -12.46 -40.45
CA LEU A 49 8.59 -12.30 -41.03
C LEU A 49 8.07 -10.88 -40.81
N LEU A 50 8.25 -10.32 -39.61
CA LEU A 50 7.88 -8.92 -39.33
C LEU A 50 8.69 -7.93 -40.17
N ALA A 51 9.98 -8.19 -40.39
CA ALA A 51 10.83 -7.36 -41.24
C ALA A 51 10.44 -7.42 -42.73
N SER A 52 9.73 -8.46 -43.17
CA SER A 52 9.24 -8.60 -44.55
C SER A 52 7.93 -7.87 -44.81
N LEU A 53 7.31 -7.28 -43.78
CA LEU A 53 6.08 -6.49 -43.96
C LEU A 53 6.38 -5.21 -44.76
N PRO A 54 5.46 -4.80 -45.65
CA PRO A 54 5.63 -3.56 -46.40
C PRO A 54 5.70 -2.37 -45.46
N GLU A 55 6.55 -1.41 -45.79
CA GLU A 55 6.64 -0.16 -45.07
C GLU A 55 5.32 0.62 -45.22
N PHE A 56 4.65 0.87 -44.10
CA PHE A 56 3.34 1.52 -44.08
C PHE A 56 3.53 3.03 -43.86
N GLU A 57 3.16 3.84 -44.84
CA GLU A 57 3.11 5.30 -44.66
C GLU A 57 1.99 5.67 -43.70
N ILE A 58 2.38 6.23 -42.55
CA ILE A 58 1.44 6.72 -41.55
C ILE A 58 0.76 7.98 -42.10
N ARG A 59 -0.58 8.03 -42.10
CA ARG A 59 -1.32 9.23 -42.48
C ARG A 59 -0.83 10.44 -41.65
N PRO A 60 -0.54 11.60 -42.28
CA PRO A 60 0.06 12.75 -41.59
C PRO A 60 -0.80 13.28 -40.43
N ALA A 61 -2.13 13.19 -40.52
CA ALA A 61 -3.04 13.54 -39.44
C ALA A 61 -2.87 12.66 -38.18
N LEU A 62 -2.57 11.36 -38.37
CA LEU A 62 -2.31 10.45 -37.26
C LEU A 62 -0.93 10.73 -36.65
N GLN A 63 0.06 10.98 -37.50
CA GLN A 63 1.42 11.32 -37.06
C GLN A 63 1.44 12.59 -36.20
N ALA A 64 0.77 13.66 -36.63
CA ALA A 64 0.63 14.89 -35.85
C ALA A 64 -0.06 14.66 -34.49
N ARG A 65 -1.10 13.82 -34.46
CA ARG A 65 -1.79 13.47 -33.21
C ARG A 65 -0.89 12.66 -32.27
N LEU A 66 -0.10 11.72 -32.77
CA LEU A 66 0.84 10.93 -31.97
C LEU A 66 1.93 11.80 -31.36
N TYR A 67 2.52 12.73 -32.12
CA TYR A 67 3.53 13.66 -31.59
C TYR A 67 2.96 14.71 -30.64
N SER A 68 1.66 15.01 -30.73
CA SER A 68 0.98 15.89 -29.77
C SER A 68 0.67 15.21 -28.43
N LEU A 69 0.86 13.88 -28.32
CA LEU A 69 0.65 13.18 -27.06
C LEU A 69 1.73 13.62 -26.05
N PRO A 70 1.34 14.07 -24.85
CA PRO A 70 2.31 14.44 -23.84
C PRO A 70 3.16 13.22 -23.47
N ALA A 71 4.48 13.40 -23.41
CA ALA A 71 5.48 12.35 -23.12
C ALA A 71 5.36 11.69 -21.72
N GLN A 72 4.33 12.04 -20.98
CA GLN A 72 4.08 11.69 -19.58
C GLN A 72 2.89 10.73 -19.42
N PHE A 73 2.63 9.89 -20.43
CA PHE A 73 2.03 8.58 -20.14
C PHE A 73 3.09 7.76 -19.40
N GLU A 74 3.38 8.12 -18.15
CA GLU A 74 3.80 7.14 -17.18
C GLU A 74 2.67 6.10 -17.20
N ILE A 75 2.95 4.94 -17.80
CA ILE A 75 2.13 3.75 -17.64
C ILE A 75 2.31 3.37 -16.18
N GLU A 76 1.65 4.11 -15.31
CA GLU A 76 1.55 3.86 -13.91
C GLU A 76 0.76 2.57 -13.85
N ARG A 77 1.48 1.44 -13.72
CA ARG A 77 0.90 0.13 -13.46
C ARG A 77 0.22 0.21 -12.11
N ARG A 78 -0.94 0.86 -12.03
CA ARG A 78 -1.64 1.11 -10.78
C ARG A 78 -1.98 -0.24 -10.19
N PRO A 79 -1.31 -0.69 -9.12
CA PRO A 79 -1.84 -1.78 -8.36
C PRO A 79 -2.98 -1.15 -7.56
N ARG A 80 -4.20 -1.58 -7.84
CA ARG A 80 -5.41 -1.25 -7.08
C ARG A 80 -5.35 -1.72 -5.60
N TRP A 81 -4.16 -2.11 -5.13
CA TRP A 81 -3.81 -2.80 -3.90
C TRP A 81 -2.80 -2.02 -3.03
N HIS A 82 -2.45 -0.76 -3.37
CA HIS A 82 -1.49 0.04 -2.58
C HIS A 82 -1.87 0.18 -1.09
N LEU A 83 -3.16 0.11 -0.75
CA LEU A 83 -3.62 0.07 0.63
C LEU A 83 -3.23 -1.26 1.32
N LEU A 84 -3.38 -2.39 0.64
CA LEU A 84 -2.96 -3.70 1.14
C LEU A 84 -1.43 -3.81 1.22
N ASP A 85 -0.70 -3.25 0.25
CA ASP A 85 0.77 -3.20 0.29
C ASP A 85 1.31 -2.36 1.46
N PHE A 86 0.54 -1.39 1.96
CA PHE A 86 0.87 -0.65 3.18
C PHE A 86 0.69 -1.50 4.44
N PHE A 87 -0.39 -2.30 4.53
CA PHE A 87 -0.66 -3.19 5.66
C PHE A 87 0.21 -4.47 5.65
N LEU A 88 0.69 -4.93 4.48
CA LEU A 88 1.55 -6.11 4.33
C LEU A 88 3.05 -5.81 4.44
N LYS A 89 3.46 -4.55 4.63
CA LYS A 89 4.87 -4.21 4.89
C LYS A 89 5.28 -4.69 6.29
N PRO A 90 6.37 -5.48 6.42
CA PRO A 90 6.81 -6.05 7.69
C PRO A 90 7.18 -5.00 8.76
N SER A 91 7.45 -3.75 8.36
CA SER A 91 7.73 -2.64 9.27
C SER A 91 6.49 -2.10 10.02
N ALA A 92 5.27 -2.38 9.54
CA ALA A 92 4.03 -1.90 10.16
C ALA A 92 3.44 -2.89 11.19
N GLN A 93 4.00 -4.09 11.31
CA GLN A 93 3.50 -5.16 12.18
C GLN A 93 3.38 -4.80 13.68
N PRO A 94 4.30 -4.05 14.33
CA PRO A 94 4.17 -3.81 15.78
C PRO A 94 3.03 -2.84 16.11
N ILE A 95 2.77 -1.84 15.26
CA ILE A 95 1.72 -0.84 15.47
C ILE A 95 0.35 -1.49 15.32
N ILE A 96 0.16 -2.29 14.26
CA ILE A 96 -1.10 -2.97 13.98
C ILE A 96 -1.42 -3.98 15.10
N ALA A 97 -0.42 -4.76 15.54
CA ALA A 97 -0.60 -5.70 16.65
C ALA A 97 -1.04 -4.98 17.93
N THR A 98 -0.42 -3.83 18.25
CA THR A 98 -0.75 -3.04 19.44
C THR A 98 -2.19 -2.50 19.38
N VAL A 99 -2.60 -1.98 18.22
CA VAL A 99 -3.97 -1.47 18.02
C VAL A 99 -5.00 -2.59 18.08
N CYS A 100 -4.74 -3.74 17.46
CA CYS A 100 -5.62 -4.90 17.52
C CYS A 100 -5.77 -5.43 18.95
N ILE A 101 -4.67 -5.55 19.70
CA ILE A 101 -4.69 -5.94 21.12
C ILE A 101 -5.53 -4.94 21.92
N PHE A 102 -5.32 -3.64 21.73
CA PHE A 102 -6.06 -2.61 22.43
C PHE A 102 -7.56 -2.66 22.11
N LEU A 103 -7.94 -2.87 20.85
CA LEU A 103 -9.33 -3.04 20.44
C LEU A 103 -9.96 -4.32 21.02
N ILE A 104 -9.21 -5.43 21.08
CA ILE A 104 -9.67 -6.67 21.72
C ILE A 104 -9.86 -6.44 23.22
N PHE A 105 -8.93 -5.76 23.89
CA PHE A 105 -9.07 -5.39 25.31
C PHE A 105 -10.27 -4.46 25.54
N ILE A 106 -10.47 -3.44 24.70
CA ILE A 106 -11.64 -2.55 24.77
C ILE A 106 -12.92 -3.37 24.56
N SER A 107 -12.96 -4.22 23.55
CA SER A 107 -14.12 -5.06 23.24
C SER A 107 -14.43 -6.01 24.40
N PHE A 108 -13.41 -6.67 24.96
CA PHE A 108 -13.54 -7.55 26.11
C PHE A 108 -14.04 -6.78 27.34
N PHE A 109 -13.50 -5.59 27.57
CA PHE A 109 -13.92 -4.72 28.66
C PHE A 109 -15.35 -4.18 28.49
N PHE A 110 -15.80 -3.97 27.25
CA PHE A 110 -17.16 -3.54 26.94
C PHE A 110 -18.18 -4.68 27.02
N TYR A 111 -17.79 -5.90 26.64
CA TYR A 111 -18.69 -7.05 26.59
C TYR A 111 -18.71 -7.89 27.87
N HIS A 112 -17.72 -7.80 28.76
CA HIS A 112 -17.74 -8.55 30.02
C HIS A 112 -18.62 -7.83 31.08
N PRO A 113 -19.74 -8.43 31.51
CA PRO A 113 -20.76 -7.77 32.35
C PRO A 113 -20.34 -7.53 33.82
N ASP A 114 -19.18 -8.02 34.27
CA ASP A 114 -18.66 -7.80 35.64
C ASP A 114 -17.79 -6.52 35.81
N GLY A 115 -17.83 -5.60 34.85
CA GLY A 115 -17.12 -4.31 34.93
C GLY A 115 -17.65 -3.31 35.98
N ARG A 116 -18.61 -3.69 36.83
CA ARG A 116 -19.23 -2.81 37.83
C ARG A 116 -18.25 -2.36 38.93
N TYR A 117 -17.18 -3.12 39.18
CA TYR A 117 -16.16 -2.75 40.17
C TYR A 117 -15.16 -1.70 39.65
N LEU A 118 -14.87 -1.68 38.33
CA LEU A 118 -13.93 -0.70 37.78
C LEU A 118 -14.57 0.65 37.46
N SER A 119 -15.88 0.73 37.21
CA SER A 119 -16.52 2.00 36.83
C SER A 119 -16.44 3.08 37.91
N GLN A 120 -16.27 2.71 39.19
CA GLN A 120 -16.17 3.67 40.28
C GLN A 120 -14.75 4.25 40.39
N SER A 121 -13.72 3.41 40.28
CA SER A 121 -12.31 3.86 40.26
C SER A 121 -11.92 4.57 38.96
N PHE A 122 -12.63 4.29 37.86
CA PHE A 122 -12.37 4.95 36.57
C PHE A 122 -12.88 6.39 36.56
N LYS A 123 -14.02 6.70 37.18
CA LYS A 123 -14.54 8.08 37.27
C LYS A 123 -13.54 9.04 37.95
N GLU A 124 -12.93 8.62 39.05
CA GLU A 124 -11.94 9.42 39.78
C GLU A 124 -10.61 9.56 39.02
N LYS A 125 -10.11 8.49 38.37
CA LYS A 125 -8.84 8.57 37.64
C LYS A 125 -8.98 9.29 36.31
N VAL A 126 -10.12 9.17 35.62
CA VAL A 126 -10.37 9.82 34.34
C VAL A 126 -10.48 11.33 34.49
N SER A 127 -11.15 11.84 35.53
CA SER A 127 -11.21 13.29 35.80
C SER A 127 -9.82 13.87 36.07
N LEU A 128 -8.97 13.15 36.81
CA LEU A 128 -7.58 13.53 37.07
C LEU A 128 -6.71 13.48 35.79
N PHE A 129 -6.95 12.51 34.91
CA PHE A 129 -6.24 12.38 33.64
C PHE A 129 -6.59 13.52 32.68
N PHE A 130 -7.87 13.89 32.57
CA PHE A 130 -8.31 15.05 31.80
C PHE A 130 -7.72 16.37 32.33
N GLY A 131 -7.63 16.54 33.66
CA GLY A 131 -6.96 17.70 34.26
C GLY A 131 -5.45 17.79 33.94
N ARG A 132 -4.76 16.64 33.83
CA ARG A 132 -3.34 16.62 33.36
C ARG A 132 -3.21 16.93 31.88
N ILE A 133 -4.13 16.44 31.05
CA ILE A 133 -4.15 16.75 29.61
C ILE A 133 -4.32 18.27 29.42
N GLU A 134 -5.21 18.91 30.17
CA GLU A 134 -5.41 20.37 30.11
C GLU A 134 -4.12 21.15 30.42
N LYS A 135 -3.38 20.74 31.45
CA LYS A 135 -2.10 21.36 31.86
C LYS A 135 -0.96 21.14 30.86
N THR A 136 -1.04 20.07 30.07
CA THR A 136 -0.04 19.73 29.05
C THR A 136 -0.35 20.46 27.74
N VAL A 137 -1.63 20.63 27.43
CA VAL A 137 -2.11 21.40 26.26
C VAL A 137 -1.85 22.90 26.44
N SER A 138 -1.99 23.45 27.65
CA SER A 138 -1.66 24.86 27.91
C SER A 138 -0.16 25.17 27.86
N ARG A 139 0.72 24.15 27.89
CA ARG A 139 2.17 24.33 27.77
C ARG A 139 2.64 24.35 26.31
N VAL A 140 1.76 23.99 25.37
CA VAL A 140 2.03 24.01 23.93
C VAL A 140 1.32 25.23 23.34
N GLU A 141 1.90 26.42 23.53
CA GLU A 141 1.42 27.70 22.94
C GLU A 141 1.63 27.78 21.41
N GLY A 142 1.79 26.64 20.71
CA GLY A 142 2.27 26.59 19.34
C GLY A 142 1.40 25.86 18.32
N LEU A 143 0.18 25.40 18.66
CA LEU A 143 -0.70 24.77 17.66
C LEU A 143 -1.71 25.80 17.08
N PRO A 144 -1.64 26.11 15.77
CA PRO A 144 -2.50 27.10 15.16
C PRO A 144 -3.96 26.62 15.07
N GLY A 145 -4.85 27.37 15.72
CA GLY A 145 -6.08 27.86 15.10
C GLY A 145 -7.26 26.91 14.83
N TYR A 146 -7.25 25.62 15.19
CA TYR A 146 -8.39 24.73 14.91
C TYR A 146 -9.04 24.04 16.13
N MET A 147 -8.54 24.30 17.34
CA MET A 147 -8.89 23.53 18.53
C MET A 147 -9.97 24.09 19.50
N PRO A 148 -10.73 25.18 19.29
CA PRO A 148 -11.80 25.53 20.23
C PRO A 148 -13.05 24.66 20.06
N LEU A 149 -13.44 24.36 18.82
CA LEU A 149 -14.72 23.70 18.51
C LEU A 149 -14.68 22.19 18.81
N VAL A 150 -13.58 21.54 18.47
CA VAL A 150 -13.37 20.10 18.69
C VAL A 150 -13.28 19.79 20.18
N ARG A 151 -12.71 20.70 20.98
CA ARG A 151 -12.53 20.56 22.43
C ARG A 151 -13.86 20.46 23.19
N LYS A 152 -14.83 21.34 22.92
CA LYS A 152 -16.14 21.29 23.59
C LYS A 152 -16.93 20.06 23.16
N ASN A 153 -17.04 19.82 21.86
CA ASN A 153 -17.88 18.75 21.33
C ASN A 153 -17.41 17.35 21.76
N ILE A 154 -16.10 17.09 21.81
CA ILE A 154 -15.59 15.77 22.21
C ILE A 154 -15.77 15.54 23.71
N ILE A 155 -15.47 16.56 24.55
CA ILE A 155 -15.59 16.44 26.01
C ILE A 155 -17.07 16.30 26.40
N ASP A 156 -17.96 17.08 25.79
CA ASP A 156 -19.39 17.02 26.07
C ASP A 156 -20.01 15.72 25.55
N SER A 157 -19.58 15.21 24.38
CA SER A 157 -20.02 13.91 23.87
C SER A 157 -19.56 12.76 24.77
N LEU A 158 -18.32 12.79 25.26
CA LEU A 158 -17.80 11.78 26.17
C LEU A 158 -18.50 11.83 27.53
N LYS A 159 -18.79 13.03 28.05
CA LYS A 159 -19.64 13.20 29.25
C LYS A 159 -21.02 12.59 29.04
N HIS A 160 -21.65 12.88 27.91
CA HIS A 160 -22.96 12.32 27.57
C HIS A 160 -22.92 10.80 27.46
N ILE A 161 -21.93 10.21 26.80
CA ILE A 161 -21.81 8.74 26.67
C ILE A 161 -21.66 8.07 28.04
N VAL A 162 -20.90 8.68 28.95
CA VAL A 162 -20.73 8.18 30.32
C VAL A 162 -22.01 8.33 31.14
N GLN A 163 -22.78 9.40 30.94
CA GLN A 163 -23.98 9.72 31.70
C GLN A 163 -25.21 8.93 31.21
N THR A 164 -25.38 8.79 29.89
CA THR A 164 -26.46 7.99 29.27
C THR A 164 -26.35 6.50 29.60
N ARG A 165 -25.13 6.00 29.86
CA ARG A 165 -24.90 4.62 30.32
C ARG A 165 -25.30 4.40 31.79
N ALA A 166 -25.37 5.45 32.61
CA ALA A 166 -25.79 5.37 34.01
C ALA A 166 -27.33 5.34 34.18
N GLU A 167 -28.08 5.73 33.15
CA GLU A 167 -29.54 5.92 33.22
C GLU A 167 -30.35 4.86 32.47
N MET A 168 -29.73 3.86 31.81
CA MET A 168 -30.50 2.78 31.17
C MET A 168 -31.13 1.86 32.24
N PRO A 169 -32.46 1.85 32.41
CA PRO A 169 -33.10 0.87 33.27
C PRO A 169 -33.03 -0.51 32.60
N GLU A 170 -32.63 -1.47 33.42
CA GLU A 170 -32.78 -2.91 33.27
C GLU A 170 -34.12 -3.26 32.61
N LYS A 171 -34.12 -3.53 31.30
CA LYS A 171 -35.22 -4.25 30.66
C LYS A 171 -34.80 -5.69 30.45
N ILE A 172 -35.30 -6.51 31.38
CA ILE A 172 -35.46 -7.96 31.34
C ILE A 172 -36.17 -8.35 30.03
#